data_AF-A0A174ZDJ6-F1
#
_entry.id   AF-A0A174ZDJ6-F1
#
_cell.length_a   1.000
_cell.length_b   1.000
_cell.length_c   1.000
_cell.angle_alpha   90.00
_cell.angle_beta   90.00
_cell.angle_gamma   90.00
#
_symmetry.space_group_name_H-M   'P 1'
#
loop_
_entity.id
_entity.type
_entity.pdbx_description
1 polymer ?
#
loop_
_entity_poly.entity_id
_entity_poly.type
_entity_poly.pdbx_seq_one_letter_code
_entity_poly.pdbx_strand_id
1 'polypeptide(L)'
;MRYYPVGTVVSVKDSDAMLMIAGYLPNVKEGKVYDYFGVAYPFGMLKMDDYICFDHKIIDKVVHMGYSDSQTEEFLDQYEEMLGLLKGNNHSEGFGE
;
A
#
# COMPACT_ATOMS: atom_id res chain seq x y z
N MET A 1 -12.04 5.54 -2.90
CA MET A 1 -10.88 5.14 -3.70
C MET A 1 -10.54 3.71 -3.33
N ARG A 2 -10.80 2.75 -4.23
CA ARG A 2 -10.65 1.32 -3.93
C ARG A 2 -9.18 0.90 -3.93
N TYR A 3 -8.75 0.21 -2.88
CA TYR A 3 -7.40 -0.37 -2.79
C TYR A 3 -7.25 -1.60 -3.68
N TYR A 4 -6.02 -1.93 -4.06
CA TYR A 4 -5.74 -3.08 -4.91
C TYR A 4 -5.43 -4.35 -4.10
N PRO A 5 -5.86 -5.54 -4.57
CA PRO A 5 -5.52 -6.82 -3.95
C PRO A 5 -4.02 -7.06 -3.81
N VAL A 6 -3.64 -7.89 -2.82
CA VAL A 6 -2.30 -8.46 -2.73
C VAL A 6 -1.96 -9.24 -3.99
N GLY A 7 -0.70 -9.17 -4.43
CA GLY A 7 -0.24 -9.73 -5.70
C GLY A 7 -0.43 -8.80 -6.89
N THR A 8 -1.09 -7.65 -6.73
CA THR A 8 -1.16 -6.63 -7.79
C THR A 8 0.24 -6.09 -8.07
N VAL A 9 0.64 -6.13 -9.34
CA VAL A 9 1.90 -5.55 -9.83
C VAL A 9 1.60 -4.18 -10.42
N VAL A 10 2.33 -3.16 -9.98
CA VAL A 10 2.18 -1.77 -10.36
C VAL A 10 3.50 -1.17 -10.83
N SER A 11 3.47 -0.22 -11.77
CA SER A 11 4.62 0.63 -12.06
C SER A 11 4.57 1.92 -11.23
N VAL A 12 5.75 2.44 -10.92
CA VAL A 12 5.92 3.65 -10.11
C VAL A 12 6.13 4.86 -11.03
N LYS A 13 5.46 5.97 -10.74
CA LYS A 13 5.60 7.23 -11.48
C LYS A 13 7.06 7.66 -11.61
N ASP A 14 7.40 8.19 -12.78
CA ASP A 14 8.71 8.77 -13.09
C ASP A 14 9.89 7.79 -12.88
N SER A 15 9.65 6.48 -12.98
CA SER A 15 10.68 5.45 -12.86
C SER A 15 10.35 4.19 -13.66
N ASP A 16 11.36 3.37 -13.93
CA ASP A 16 11.18 2.03 -14.50
C ASP A 16 10.90 0.95 -13.43
N ALA A 17 10.68 1.36 -12.17
CA ALA A 17 10.48 0.43 -11.06
C ALA A 17 9.08 -0.19 -11.09
N MET A 18 9.01 -1.47 -10.73
CA MET A 18 7.75 -2.19 -10.49
C MET A 18 7.72 -2.76 -9.08
N LEU A 19 6.55 -2.67 -8.45
CA LEU A 19 6.30 -3.21 -7.12
C LEU A 19 5.15 -4.22 -7.20
N MET A 20 5.25 -5.31 -6.46
CA MET A 20 4.13 -6.19 -6.16
C MET A 20 3.62 -5.86 -4.75
N ILE A 21 2.32 -5.55 -4.63
CA ILE A 21 1.68 -5.33 -3.33
C ILE A 21 1.73 -6.64 -2.54
N ALA A 22 2.36 -6.59 -1.37
CA ALA A 22 2.52 -7.73 -0.46
C ALA A 22 1.60 -7.62 0.77
N GLY A 23 1.06 -6.43 1.03
CA GLY A 23 0.05 -6.22 2.06
C GLY A 23 -0.27 -4.74 2.27
N TYR A 24 -0.93 -4.50 3.40
CA TYR A 24 -1.63 -3.26 3.73
C TYR A 24 -1.12 -2.67 5.05
N LEU A 25 -1.26 -1.36 5.26
CA LEU A 25 -0.89 -0.63 6.49
C LEU A 25 0.42 -1.03 7.16
N PRO A 26 1.56 -0.98 6.44
CA PRO A 26 2.81 -1.10 7.15
C PRO A 26 2.98 0.12 8.06
N ASN A 27 2.92 -0.09 9.37
CA ASN A 27 3.34 0.91 10.35
C ASN A 27 4.86 0.80 10.48
N VAL A 28 5.57 1.66 9.78
CA VAL A 28 7.00 1.82 9.99
C VAL A 28 7.18 2.98 10.94
N LYS A 29 7.86 2.69 12.06
CA LYS A 29 8.45 3.62 13.04
C LYS A 29 8.29 5.09 12.62
N GLU A 30 7.51 5.87 13.39
CA GLU A 30 7.20 7.32 13.23
C GLU A 30 5.72 7.66 13.03
N GLY A 31 4.79 6.71 13.19
CA GLY A 31 3.35 7.03 13.23
C GLY A 31 2.72 7.34 11.87
N LYS A 32 3.47 7.16 10.78
CA LYS A 32 2.96 7.32 9.43
C LYS A 32 2.30 6.03 8.95
N VAL A 33 1.07 6.16 8.45
CA VAL A 33 0.29 5.08 7.87
C VAL A 33 0.36 5.16 6.35
N TYR A 34 0.99 4.17 5.73
CA TYR A 34 1.04 4.00 4.28
C TYR A 34 -0.11 3.14 3.77
N ASP A 35 -0.47 3.31 2.50
CA ASP A 35 -1.53 2.52 1.86
C ASP A 35 -1.14 1.04 1.71
N TYR A 36 0.11 0.79 1.34
CA TYR A 36 0.62 -0.54 1.02
C TYR A 36 2.04 -0.76 1.57
N PHE A 37 2.40 -2.03 1.80
CA PHE A 37 3.78 -2.47 1.58
C PHE A 37 3.84 -3.42 0.39
N GLY A 38 4.98 -3.40 -0.28
CA GLY A 38 5.25 -4.27 -1.42
C GLY A 38 6.71 -4.63 -1.51
N VAL A 39 7.00 -5.43 -2.52
CA VAL A 39 8.33 -5.97 -2.82
C VAL A 39 8.69 -5.66 -4.26
N ALA A 40 9.98 -5.60 -4.57
CA ALA A 40 10.45 -5.35 -5.94
C ALA A 40 9.98 -6.49 -6.86
N TYR A 41 9.33 -6.16 -7.98
CA TYR A 41 9.00 -7.14 -9.01
C TYR A 41 10.10 -7.16 -10.10
N PRO A 42 10.54 -8.34 -10.60
CA PRO A 42 10.05 -9.70 -10.33
C PRO A 42 10.79 -10.41 -9.18
N PHE A 43 11.67 -9.73 -8.46
CA PHE A 43 12.62 -10.36 -7.53
C PHE A 43 12.02 -10.81 -6.19
N GLY A 44 10.93 -10.19 -5.73
CA GLY A 44 10.36 -10.44 -4.41
C GLY A 44 11.19 -9.86 -3.27
N MET A 45 11.16 -10.51 -2.10
CA MET A 45 12.01 -10.17 -0.96
C MET A 45 13.39 -10.81 -1.12
N LEU A 46 14.45 -10.01 -1.16
CA LEU A 46 15.82 -10.51 -1.18
C LEU A 46 16.36 -10.73 0.25
N LYS A 47 15.82 -10.02 1.24
CA LYS A 47 16.08 -10.15 2.68
C LYS A 47 14.79 -9.92 3.47
N MET A 48 14.77 -10.31 4.75
CA MET A 48 13.59 -10.23 5.62
C MET A 48 12.97 -8.83 5.72
N ASP A 49 13.77 -7.77 5.60
CA ASP A 49 13.32 -6.38 5.74
C ASP A 49 13.31 -5.61 4.40
N ASP A 50 13.44 -6.31 3.26
CA ASP A 50 13.42 -5.70 1.93
C ASP A 50 11.96 -5.49 1.43
N TYR A 51 11.16 -4.79 2.24
CA TYR A 51 9.83 -4.33 1.84
C TYR A 51 9.79 -2.80 1.73
N ILE A 52 8.95 -2.31 0.84
CA ILE A 52 8.81 -0.89 0.52
C ILE A 52 7.42 -0.46 0.93
N CYS A 53 7.31 0.58 1.75
CA CYS A 53 6.04 1.19 2.12
C CYS A 53 5.73 2.34 1.18
N PHE A 54 4.50 2.40 0.66
CA PHE A 54 4.12 3.44 -0.30
C PHE A 54 2.62 3.77 -0.27
N ASP A 55 2.32 5.01 -0.65
CA ASP A 55 0.96 5.48 -0.87
C ASP A 55 0.53 5.17 -2.31
N HIS A 56 -0.75 4.94 -2.51
CA HIS A 56 -1.37 4.69 -3.80
C HIS A 56 -1.06 5.79 -4.83
N LYS A 57 -0.85 7.04 -4.38
CA LYS A 57 -0.54 8.19 -5.25
C LYS A 57 0.72 8.01 -6.10
N ILE A 58 1.65 7.12 -5.73
CA ILE A 58 2.89 6.87 -6.50
C ILE A 58 2.67 5.90 -7.66
N ILE A 59 1.52 5.21 -7.69
CA ILE A 59 1.17 4.25 -8.73
C ILE A 59 0.90 5.00 -10.03
N ASP A 60 1.61 4.62 -11.09
CA ASP A 60 1.38 5.11 -12.45
C ASP A 60 0.30 4.27 -13.14
N LYS A 61 0.50 2.95 -13.19
CA LYS A 61 -0.47 2.00 -13.75
C LYS A 61 -0.42 0.65 -13.04
N VAL A 62 -1.55 -0.06 -13.10
CA VAL A 62 -1.63 -1.49 -12.76
C VAL A 62 -1.14 -2.29 -13.95
N VAL A 63 -0.05 -3.04 -13.76
CA VAL A 63 0.53 -3.93 -14.77
C VAL A 63 -0.19 -5.28 -14.74
N HIS A 64 -0.52 -5.77 -13.55
CA HIS A 64 -1.31 -6.97 -13.35
C HIS A 64 -2.14 -6.83 -12.08
N MET A 65 -3.43 -7.15 -12.17
CA MET A 65 -4.30 -7.16 -10.99
C MET A 65 -4.05 -8.43 -10.18
N GLY A 66 -3.89 -8.30 -8.87
CA GLY A 66 -3.76 -9.43 -7.96
C GLY A 66 -5.01 -10.30 -7.94
N TYR A 67 -4.88 -11.49 -7.37
CA TYR A 67 -6.02 -12.38 -7.19
C TYR A 67 -7.09 -11.71 -6.30
N SER A 68 -8.35 -11.85 -6.69
CA SER A 68 -9.48 -11.34 -5.92
C SER A 68 -10.65 -12.32 -5.95
N ASP A 69 -11.26 -12.50 -4.79
CA ASP A 69 -12.47 -13.28 -4.54
C ASP A 69 -13.40 -12.49 -3.59
N SER A 70 -14.53 -13.07 -3.20
CA SER A 70 -15.47 -12.39 -2.30
C SER A 70 -14.84 -11.99 -0.96
N GLN A 71 -13.95 -12.82 -0.41
CA GLN A 71 -13.24 -12.50 0.83
C GLN A 71 -12.32 -11.29 0.65
N THR A 72 -11.61 -11.22 -0.48
CA THR A 72 -10.74 -10.10 -0.81
C THR A 72 -11.53 -8.81 -0.96
N GLU A 73 -12.67 -8.86 -1.67
CA GLU A 73 -13.51 -7.67 -1.86
C GLU A 73 -14.15 -7.19 -0.55
N GLU A 74 -14.67 -8.10 0.28
CA GLU A 74 -15.20 -7.76 1.61
C GLU A 74 -14.13 -7.13 2.51
N PHE A 75 -12.91 -7.67 2.47
CA PHE A 75 -11.77 -7.09 3.19
C PHE A 75 -11.45 -5.68 2.70
N LEU A 76 -11.38 -5.47 1.38
CA LEU A 76 -11.03 -4.18 0.78
C LEU A 76 -12.07 -3.08 1.08
N ASP A 77 -13.35 -3.45 1.13
CA ASP A 77 -14.43 -2.54 1.51
C ASP A 77 -14.27 -2.07 2.97
N GLN A 78 -14.06 -3.01 3.91
CA GLN A 78 -13.81 -2.69 5.33
C GLN A 78 -12.50 -1.92 5.52
N TYR A 79 -11.50 -2.24 4.72
CA TYR A 79 -10.19 -1.61 4.76
C TYR A 79 -10.24 -0.13 4.38
N GLU A 80 -11.00 0.21 3.35
CA GLU A 80 -11.18 1.61 2.91
C GLU A 80 -11.80 2.47 4.03
N GLU A 81 -12.80 1.95 4.73
CA GLU A 81 -13.43 2.62 5.87
C GLU A 81 -12.44 2.84 7.03
N MET A 82 -11.73 1.77 7.43
CA MET A 82 -10.75 1.84 8.51
C MET A 82 -9.63 2.85 8.21
N LEU A 83 -9.13 2.89 6.98
CA LEU A 83 -8.05 3.79 6.59
C LEU A 83 -8.47 5.25 6.63
N GLY A 84 -9.71 5.55 6.25
CA GLY A 84 -10.27 6.90 6.34
C GLY A 84 -10.24 7.43 7.78
N LEU A 85 -10.55 6.58 8.76
CA LEU A 85 -10.49 6.92 10.19
C LEU A 85 -9.05 7.16 10.66
N LEU A 86 -8.12 6.27 10.29
CA LEU A 86 -6.72 6.38 10.70
C LEU A 86 -6.03 7.62 10.14
N LYS A 87 -6.23 7.91 8.84
CA LYS A 87 -5.65 9.10 8.19
C LYS A 87 -6.36 10.39 8.59
N GLY A 88 -7.66 10.34 8.89
CA GLY A 88 -8.43 11.48 9.39
C GLY A 88 -8.05 11.92 10.81
N ASN A 89 -7.73 10.96 11.69
CA ASN A 89 -7.33 11.24 13.08
C ASN A 89 -5.90 11.79 13.20
N ASN A 90 -5.05 11.61 12.19
CA ASN A 90 -3.68 12.11 12.18
C ASN A 90 -3.56 13.59 11.77
N HIS A 91 -4.68 14.28 11.51
CA HIS A 91 -4.70 15.74 11.25
C HIS A 91 -4.81 16.60 12.51
N SER A 92 -4.86 16.02 13.71
CA SER A 92 -4.93 16.74 14.98
C SER A 92 -3.70 16.59 15.87
N GLU A 93 -2.49 16.53 15.31
CA GLU A 93 -1.26 16.81 16.07
C GLU A 93 -0.31 17.63 15.21
N GLY A 94 -0.73 18.86 14.92
CA GLY A 94 0.22 19.93 14.67
C GLY A 94 0.95 20.21 15.97
N PHE A 95 2.14 19.61 16.15
CA PHE A 95 3.10 20.15 17.10
C PHE A 95 3.75 21.35 16.43
N GLY A 96 3.32 22.53 16.86
CA GLY A 96 4.19 23.69 16.82
C GLY A 96 5.43 23.41 17.66
N GLU A 97 6.59 23.72 17.10
CA GLU A 97 7.45 24.85 17.48
C GLU A 97 8.34 25.22 16.27
#